data_AF-A0A8H6LA19-F1
#
_entry.id   AF-A0A8H6LA19-F1
#
_cell.length_a   1.000
_cell.length_b   1.000
_cell.length_c   1.000
_cell.angle_alpha   90.00
_cell.angle_beta   90.00
_cell.angle_gamma   90.00
#
_symmetry.space_group_name_H-M   'P 1'
#
loop_
_entity.id
_entity.type
_entity.pdbx_description
1 polymer ?
#
loop_
_entity_poly.entity_id
_entity_poly.type
_entity_poly.pdbx_seq_one_letter_code
_entity_poly.pdbx_strand_id
1 'polypeptide(L)'
;MLQKIALHHEQLFIGIDGLDECQEPERRQTLLMIHNILKASKTKRNIRVFLTSRKEQDIGISLRSASRLDIRPYHLDKDIKDYVRVRALDLSKKFSIALERQRTIIADIARRSQGLWAITLHIVNS
;
A
#
# COMPACT_ATOMS: atom_id res chain seq x y z
N MET A 1 3.90 -20.24 18.33
CA MET A 1 2.48 -19.92 18.12
C MET A 1 2.06 -20.08 16.66
N LEU A 2 2.62 -19.32 15.70
CA LEU A 2 2.24 -19.40 14.28
C LEU A 2 2.42 -20.78 13.62
N GLN A 3 3.47 -21.52 13.98
CA GLN A 3 3.65 -22.90 13.48
C GLN A 3 2.51 -23.84 13.93
N LYS A 4 1.98 -23.68 15.14
CA LYS A 4 0.84 -24.48 15.61
C LYS A 4 -0.44 -24.13 14.85
N ILE A 5 -0.65 -22.83 14.57
CA ILE A 5 -1.78 -22.38 13.75
C ILE A 5 -1.69 -22.98 12.34
N ALA A 6 -0.50 -22.95 11.73
CA ALA A 6 -0.25 -23.53 10.41
C ALA A 6 -0.49 -25.05 10.33
N LEU A 7 -0.41 -25.79 11.44
CA LEU A 7 -0.67 -27.23 11.46
C LEU A 7 -2.16 -27.58 11.47
N HIS A 8 -3.01 -26.67 11.95
CA HIS A 8 -4.45 -26.89 12.11
C HIS A 8 -5.30 -26.26 10.99
N HIS A 9 -4.65 -25.61 10.01
CA HIS A 9 -5.34 -24.95 8.90
C HIS A 9 -4.80 -25.47 7.57
N GLU A 10 -5.73 -25.81 6.67
CA GLU A 10 -5.41 -26.24 5.30
C GLU A 10 -4.76 -25.11 4.49
N GLN A 11 -5.11 -23.86 4.79
CA GLN A 11 -4.49 -22.66 4.24
C GLN A 11 -4.39 -21.58 5.31
N LEU A 12 -3.25 -20.89 5.33
CA LEU A 12 -2.96 -19.77 6.22
C LEU A 12 -2.45 -18.60 5.39
N PHE A 13 -3.13 -17.47 5.51
CA PHE A 13 -2.74 -16.20 4.89
C PHE A 13 -2.29 -15.24 5.98
N ILE A 14 -1.10 -14.65 5.81
CA ILE A 14 -0.52 -13.69 6.75
C ILE A 14 -0.35 -12.37 6.02
N GLY A 15 -1.02 -11.32 6.50
CA GLY A 15 -0.83 -9.95 6.04
C GLY A 15 0.07 -9.19 7.02
N ILE A 16 1.08 -8.50 6.51
CA ILE A 16 1.96 -7.61 7.29
C ILE A 16 1.96 -6.25 6.60
N ASP A 17 1.51 -5.22 7.31
CA ASP A 17 1.46 -3.86 6.79
C ASP A 17 2.60 -3.02 7.35
N GLY A 18 3.25 -2.21 6.51
CA GLY A 18 4.23 -1.20 6.93
C GLY A 18 5.50 -1.77 7.59
N LEU A 19 6.10 -2.83 7.05
CA LEU A 19 7.29 -3.44 7.68
C LEU A 19 8.47 -2.45 7.84
N ASP A 20 8.56 -1.43 6.99
CA ASP A 20 9.56 -0.36 7.08
C ASP A 20 9.40 0.53 8.32
N GLU A 21 8.24 0.54 8.96
CA GLU A 21 7.98 1.31 10.19
C GLU A 21 8.60 0.68 11.43
N CYS A 22 9.01 -0.59 11.36
CA CYS A 22 9.75 -1.27 12.42
C CYS A 22 11.21 -0.82 12.45
N GLN A 23 11.79 -0.77 13.66
CA GLN A 23 13.23 -0.58 13.81
C GLN A 23 13.99 -1.77 13.20
N GLU A 24 15.22 -1.55 12.74
CA GLU A 24 16.01 -2.57 12.04
C GLU A 24 16.11 -3.91 12.79
N PRO A 25 16.35 -3.97 14.12
CA PRO A 25 16.40 -5.23 14.85
C PRO A 25 15.07 -6.01 14.82
N GLU A 26 13.95 -5.32 15.01
CA GLU A 26 12.60 -5.90 15.00
C GLU A 26 12.21 -6.36 13.60
N ARG A 27 12.52 -5.54 12.59
CA ARG A 27 12.31 -5.85 11.18
C ARG A 27 13.08 -7.10 10.77
N ARG A 28 14.35 -7.20 11.15
CA ARG A 28 15.19 -8.39 10.89
C ARG A 28 14.60 -9.63 11.56
N GLN A 29 14.16 -9.52 12.81
CA GLN A 29 13.53 -10.61 13.54
C GLN A 29 12.24 -11.09 12.84
N THR A 30 11.44 -10.15 12.35
CA THR A 30 10.22 -10.41 11.59
C THR A 30 10.52 -11.14 10.27
N LEU A 31 11.51 -10.68 9.51
CA LEU A 31 11.96 -11.34 8.28
C LEU A 31 12.45 -12.77 8.54
N LEU A 32 13.23 -12.98 9.61
CA LEU A 32 13.67 -14.32 10.04
C LEU A 32 12.48 -15.22 10.38
N MET A 33 11.49 -14.70 11.09
CA MET A 33 10.27 -15.43 11.44
C MET A 33 9.52 -15.88 10.18
N ILE A 34 9.32 -14.97 9.21
CA ILE A 34 8.67 -15.26 7.92
C ILE A 34 9.42 -16.38 7.18
N HIS A 35 10.75 -16.26 7.06
CA HIS A 35 11.55 -17.29 6.41
C HIS A 35 11.43 -18.66 7.08
N ASN A 36 11.42 -18.70 8.41
CA ASN A 36 11.29 -19.94 9.17
C ASN A 36 9.92 -20.60 8.96
N ILE A 37 8.85 -19.80 8.93
CA ILE A 37 7.49 -20.29 8.70
C ILE A 37 7.34 -20.83 7.27
N LEU A 38 7.84 -20.11 6.27
CA LEU A 38 7.80 -20.53 4.88
C LEU A 38 8.65 -21.79 4.62
N LYS A 39 9.81 -21.92 5.28
CA LYS A 39 10.63 -23.14 5.24
C LYS A 39 9.91 -24.34 5.83
N ALA A 40 9.23 -24.17 6.97
CA ALA A 40 8.48 -25.24 7.63
C ALA A 40 7.27 -25.70 6.81
N SER A 41 6.68 -24.83 5.97
CA SER A 41 5.53 -25.12 5.12
C SER A 41 5.86 -25.90 3.83
N LYS A 42 7.14 -26.17 3.52
CA LYS A 42 7.57 -26.76 2.24
C LYS A 42 6.90 -28.10 1.89
N THR A 43 6.40 -28.85 2.85
CA THR A 43 5.70 -30.13 2.65
C THR A 43 4.23 -30.00 2.26
N LYS A 44 3.56 -28.86 2.50
CA LYS A 44 2.12 -28.68 2.19
C LYS A 44 1.75 -27.38 1.44
N ARG A 45 2.68 -26.42 1.25
CA ARG A 45 2.44 -25.11 0.58
C ARG A 45 1.18 -24.40 1.10
N ASN A 46 0.86 -24.57 2.37
CA ASN A 46 -0.36 -24.06 2.96
C ASN A 46 -0.24 -22.61 3.46
N ILE A 47 0.96 -22.01 3.44
CA ILE A 47 1.16 -20.65 3.97
C ILE A 47 1.47 -19.67 2.84
N ARG A 48 0.73 -18.56 2.83
CA ARG A 48 0.93 -17.41 1.94
C ARG A 48 1.13 -16.16 2.77
N VAL A 49 2.11 -15.35 2.41
CA VAL A 49 2.44 -14.11 3.11
C VAL A 49 2.32 -12.96 2.12
N PHE A 50 1.56 -11.94 2.49
CA PHE A 50 1.46 -10.66 1.81
C PHE A 50 2.06 -9.59 2.71
N LEU A 51 2.97 -8.79 2.17
CA LEU A 51 3.73 -7.80 2.92
C LEU A 51 3.73 -6.49 2.14
N THR A 52 3.46 -5.39 2.85
CA THR A 52 3.65 -4.04 2.33
C THR A 52 4.83 -3.39 3.04
N SER A 53 5.58 -2.59 2.29
CA SER A 53 6.62 -1.72 2.86
C SER A 53 7.00 -0.62 1.87
N ARG A 54 7.67 0.43 2.37
CA ARG A 54 8.53 1.26 1.54
C ARG A 54 9.76 0.48 1.06
N LYS A 55 10.49 1.08 0.12
CA LYS A 55 11.70 0.49 -0.46
C LYS A 55 12.87 0.63 0.52
N GLU A 56 13.07 -0.42 1.31
CA GLU A 56 14.25 -0.57 2.17
C GLU A 56 15.21 -1.64 1.60
N GLN A 57 16.52 -1.39 1.72
CA GLN A 57 17.53 -2.25 1.10
C GLN A 57 17.55 -3.64 1.73
N ASP A 58 17.48 -3.73 3.05
CA ASP A 58 17.48 -4.99 3.80
C ASP A 58 16.23 -5.84 3.52
N ILE A 59 15.04 -5.23 3.49
CA ILE A 59 13.80 -5.91 3.08
C ILE A 59 13.97 -6.45 1.66
N GLY A 60 14.45 -5.61 0.75
CA GLY A 60 14.67 -5.98 -0.65
C GLY A 60 15.69 -7.10 -0.82
N ILE A 61 16.70 -7.18 0.05
CA ILE A 61 17.71 -8.24 0.10
C ILE A 61 17.12 -9.55 0.61
N SER A 62 16.37 -9.52 1.71
CA SER A 62 15.80 -10.70 2.35
C SER A 62 14.71 -11.36 1.51
N LEU A 63 13.87 -10.54 0.85
CA LEU A 63 12.73 -11.02 0.06
C LEU A 63 13.02 -11.10 -1.45
N ARG A 64 14.30 -11.23 -1.86
CA ARG A 64 14.69 -11.28 -3.29
C ARG A 64 13.97 -12.35 -4.11
N SER A 65 13.65 -13.48 -3.50
CA SER A 65 12.97 -14.59 -4.18
C SER A 65 11.44 -14.52 -4.14
N ALA A 66 10.87 -13.51 -3.46
CA ALA A 66 9.43 -13.33 -3.38
C ALA A 66 8.89 -12.63 -4.65
N SER A 67 7.61 -12.87 -4.96
CA SER A 67 6.89 -12.05 -5.93
C SER A 67 6.77 -10.63 -5.40
N ARG A 68 7.10 -9.63 -6.23
CA ARG A 68 7.11 -8.22 -5.87
C ARG A 68 6.13 -7.45 -6.75
N LEU A 69 5.35 -6.58 -6.12
CA LEU A 69 4.49 -5.63 -6.80
C LEU A 69 4.92 -4.22 -6.37
N ASP A 70 5.56 -3.49 -7.28
CA ASP A 70 6.00 -2.13 -7.01
C ASP A 70 4.90 -1.13 -7.40
N ILE A 71 4.23 -0.54 -6.42
CA ILE A 71 3.27 0.54 -6.63
C ILE A 71 4.05 1.86 -6.63
N ARG A 72 4.01 2.60 -7.74
CA ARG A 72 4.68 3.88 -7.93
C ARG A 72 3.65 5.00 -8.08
N PRO A 73 4.00 6.26 -7.78
CA PRO A 73 3.07 7.38 -7.82
C PRO A 73 2.31 7.51 -9.15
N TYR A 74 2.98 7.27 -10.29
CA TYR A 74 2.33 7.36 -11.61
C TYR A 74 1.26 6.28 -11.85
N HIS A 75 1.26 5.18 -11.10
CA HIS A 75 0.16 4.20 -11.15
C HIS A 75 -1.15 4.78 -10.59
N LEU A 76 -1.06 5.81 -9.75
CA LEU A 76 -2.21 6.43 -9.07
C LEU A 76 -2.67 7.74 -9.73
N ASP A 77 -1.93 8.28 -10.70
CA ASP A 77 -2.21 9.59 -11.29
C ASP A 77 -3.61 9.68 -11.92
N LYS A 78 -4.04 8.61 -12.60
CA LYS A 78 -5.37 8.55 -13.20
C LYS A 78 -6.45 8.50 -12.11
N ASP A 79 -6.27 7.63 -11.12
CA ASP A 79 -7.23 7.43 -10.03
C ASP A 79 -7.40 8.71 -9.20
N ILE A 80 -6.29 9.42 -8.93
CA ILE A 80 -6.30 10.73 -8.28
C ILE A 80 -7.09 11.74 -9.12
N LYS A 81 -6.82 11.85 -10.43
CA LYS A 81 -7.53 12.78 -11.31
C LYS A 81 -9.03 12.48 -11.37
N ASP A 82 -9.39 11.20 -11.49
CA ASP A 82 -10.78 10.77 -11.57
C ASP A 82 -11.52 11.03 -10.24
N TYR A 83 -10.90 10.71 -9.11
CA TYR A 83 -11.45 11.02 -7.78
C TYR A 83 -11.67 12.52 -7.57
N VAL A 84 -10.65 13.34 -7.85
CA VAL A 84 -10.72 14.79 -7.68
C VAL A 84 -11.77 15.39 -8.62
N ARG A 85 -11.92 14.87 -9.84
CA ARG A 85 -12.97 15.30 -10.78
C ARG A 85 -14.36 15.07 -10.21
N VAL A 86 -14.64 13.86 -9.71
CA VAL A 86 -15.94 13.52 -9.11
C VAL A 86 -16.24 14.43 -7.92
N ARG A 87 -15.26 14.61 -7.01
CA ARG A 87 -15.41 15.50 -5.85
C ARG A 87 -15.64 16.95 -6.23
N ALA A 88 -14.94 17.44 -7.25
CA ALA A 88 -15.10 18.80 -7.73
C ALA A 88 -16.48 19.04 -8.37
N LEU A 89 -17.05 18.01 -9.03
CA LEU A 89 -18.43 18.09 -9.55
C LEU A 89 -19.46 18.16 -8.42
N ASP A 90 -19.29 17.37 -7.36
CA ASP A 90 -20.16 17.40 -6.19
C ASP A 90 -20.13 18.75 -5.49
N LEU A 91 -18.94 19.33 -5.34
CA LEU A 91 -18.76 20.67 -4.76
C LEU A 91 -19.33 21.76 -5.67
N SER A 92 -19.13 21.66 -6.99
CA SER A 92 -19.70 22.62 -7.94
C SER A 92 -21.22 22.65 -7.89
N LYS A 93 -21.88 21.49 -7.78
CA LYS A 93 -23.35 21.42 -7.57
C LYS A 93 -23.79 22.06 -6.26
N LYS A 94 -23.02 21.89 -5.18
CA LYS A 94 -23.34 22.45 -3.86
C LYS A 94 -23.11 23.96 -3.75
N PHE A 95 -22.10 24.48 -4.43
CA PHE A 95 -21.62 25.86 -4.26
C PHE A 95 -21.69 26.72 -5.53
N SER A 96 -22.31 26.22 -6.60
CA SER A 96 -22.43 26.89 -7.91
C SER A 96 -21.08 27.38 -8.48
N ILE A 97 -20.04 26.55 -8.35
CA ILE A 97 -18.68 26.89 -8.81
C ILE A 97 -18.60 26.76 -10.33
N ALA A 98 -18.11 27.81 -11.01
CA ALA A 98 -17.89 27.82 -12.45
C ALA A 98 -16.88 26.75 -12.91
N LEU A 99 -17.13 26.16 -14.10
CA LEU A 99 -16.33 25.09 -14.70
C LEU A 99 -14.83 25.42 -14.82
N GLU A 100 -14.47 26.65 -15.16
CA GLU A 100 -13.06 27.08 -15.26
C GLU A 100 -12.36 27.02 -13.91
N ARG A 101 -13.04 27.44 -12.84
CA ARG A 101 -12.50 27.35 -11.47
C ARG A 101 -12.37 25.90 -11.02
N GLN A 102 -13.28 25.03 -11.44
CA GLN A 102 -13.22 23.59 -11.19
C GLN A 102 -11.97 22.97 -11.84
N ARG A 103 -11.67 23.31 -13.10
CA ARG A 103 -10.49 22.83 -13.83
C ARG A 103 -9.20 23.24 -13.13
N THR A 104 -9.12 24.48 -12.67
CA THR A 104 -7.95 24.99 -11.92
C THR A 104 -7.75 24.24 -10.60
N ILE A 105 -8.83 23.98 -9.85
CA ILE A 105 -8.76 23.20 -8.59
C ILE A 105 -8.27 21.78 -8.88
N ILE A 106 -8.83 21.09 -9.88
CA ILE A 106 -8.41 19.73 -10.23
C ILE A 106 -6.93 19.69 -10.60
N ALA A 107 -6.48 20.64 -11.43
CA ALA A 107 -5.08 20.73 -11.84
C ALA A 107 -4.15 21.02 -10.64
N ASP A 108 -4.54 21.91 -9.74
CA ASP A 108 -3.73 22.25 -8.57
C ASP A 108 -3.63 21.08 -7.57
N ILE A 109 -4.74 20.39 -7.30
CA ILE A 109 -4.74 19.22 -6.40
C ILE A 109 -3.92 18.09 -6.99
N ALA A 110 -4.09 17.76 -8.27
CA ALA A 110 -3.30 16.72 -8.92
C ALA A 110 -1.79 17.03 -8.89
N ARG A 111 -1.42 18.29 -9.13
CA ARG A 111 -0.03 18.78 -9.06
C ARG A 111 0.54 18.68 -7.65
N ARG A 112 -0.22 19.12 -6.63
CA ARG A 112 0.22 19.12 -5.22
C ARG A 112 0.28 17.72 -4.62
N SER A 113 -0.54 16.80 -5.12
CA SER A 113 -0.61 15.44 -4.60
C SER A 113 0.62 14.61 -4.97
N GLN A 114 1.33 14.94 -6.06
CA GLN A 114 2.54 14.24 -6.51
C GLN A 114 2.36 12.70 -6.58
N GLY A 115 1.16 12.24 -6.97
CA GLY A 115 0.80 10.83 -7.02
C GLY A 115 0.62 10.15 -5.63
N LEU A 116 0.62 10.92 -4.54
CA LEU A 116 0.35 10.44 -3.18
C LEU A 116 -1.15 10.57 -2.85
N TRP A 117 -1.79 9.42 -2.67
CA TRP A 117 -3.21 9.34 -2.35
C TRP A 117 -3.57 10.01 -1.02
N ALA A 118 -2.76 9.81 0.03
CA ALA A 118 -3.01 10.42 1.34
C ALA A 118 -3.03 11.96 1.28
N ILE A 119 -2.14 12.56 0.48
CA ILE A 119 -2.12 14.01 0.26
C ILE A 119 -3.38 14.45 -0.51
N THR A 120 -3.79 13.68 -1.52
CA THR A 120 -5.02 13.95 -2.28
C THR A 120 -6.23 14.04 -1.33
N LEU A 121 -6.39 13.06 -0.44
CA LEU A 121 -7.48 13.04 0.54
C LEU A 121 -7.41 14.21 1.52
N HIS A 122 -6.22 14.53 2.02
CA HIS A 122 -6.05 15.66 2.92
C HIS A 122 -6.49 16.96 2.23
N ILE A 123 -5.95 17.28 1.05
CA ILE A 123 -6.27 18.53 0.35
C ILE A 123 -7.77 18.63 -0.01
N VAL A 124 -8.40 17.53 -0.43
CA VAL A 124 -9.81 17.52 -0.84
C VAL A 124 -10.77 17.66 0.35
N ASN A 125 -10.38 17.19 1.53
CA ASN A 125 -11.22 17.21 2.74
C ASN A 125 -10.83 18.33 3.73
N SER A 126 -9.86 19.17 3.37
CA SER A 126 -9.48 20.38 4.12
C SER A 126 -10.47 21.51 3.87
#